data_AF-A0A420EDK8-F1
#
_entry.id   AF-A0A420EDK8-F1
#
_cell.length_a   1.000
_cell.length_b   1.000
_cell.length_c   1.000
_cell.angle_alpha   90.00
_cell.angle_beta   90.00
_cell.angle_gamma   90.00
#
_symmetry.space_group_name_H-M   'P 1'
#
loop_
_entity.id
_entity.type
_entity.pdbx_description
1 polymer ?
#
loop_
_entity_poly.entity_id
_entity_poly.type
_entity_poly.pdbx_seq_one_letter_code
_entity_poly.pdbx_strand_id
1 'polypeptide(L)'
;MAVACISSLSLTAFAASIASYPADWRDWPVVGESMVPGRDVVLPEETPLFIQEAVAAYNWINDGQGTKLTTHVHPDKIEQYKTHGPYSDGITVVGVYEKPGVVFVTEHLSGKPIYGTYDVNGKDISSTHPTFEPQYCESCHNTYQDICINGTCSVPVIDLFK
;
A
#
# COMPACT_ATOMS: atom_id res chain seq x y z
N MET A 1 -12.93 33.13 -43.89
CA MET A 1 -13.25 32.45 -42.62
C MET A 1 -12.04 31.61 -42.23
N ALA A 2 -11.29 32.01 -41.21
CA ALA A 2 -10.16 31.24 -40.70
C ALA A 2 -10.65 30.41 -39.50
N VAL A 3 -10.60 29.09 -39.63
CA VAL A 3 -10.91 28.16 -38.53
C VAL A 3 -9.66 28.08 -37.66
N ALA A 4 -9.74 28.62 -36.45
CA ALA A 4 -8.68 28.48 -35.46
C ALA A 4 -8.76 27.07 -34.83
N CYS A 5 -7.81 26.20 -35.18
CA CYS A 5 -7.62 24.92 -34.52
C CYS A 5 -7.11 25.14 -33.09
N ILE A 6 -8.00 25.04 -32.11
CA ILE A 6 -7.64 24.97 -30.69
C ILE A 6 -7.02 23.59 -30.46
N SER A 7 -5.70 23.55 -30.36
CA SER A 7 -4.96 22.34 -29.97
C SER A 7 -5.02 22.21 -28.45
N SER A 8 -5.81 21.25 -27.96
CA SER A 8 -5.89 20.91 -26.54
C SER A 8 -4.56 20.30 -26.09
N LEU A 9 -3.75 21.04 -25.33
CA LEU A 9 -2.61 20.45 -24.61
C LEU A 9 -3.16 19.60 -23.46
N SER A 10 -3.10 18.28 -23.63
CA SER A 10 -3.32 17.33 -22.53
C SER A 10 -2.13 17.38 -21.58
N LEU A 11 -2.30 18.06 -20.44
CA LEU A 11 -1.40 17.93 -19.30
C LEU A 11 -1.53 16.50 -18.75
N THR A 12 -0.50 15.69 -18.93
CA THR A 12 -0.41 14.38 -18.26
C THR A 12 -0.22 14.65 -16.77
N ALA A 13 -1.28 14.49 -15.98
CA ALA A 13 -1.19 14.49 -14.54
C ALA A 13 -0.42 13.23 -14.11
N PHE A 14 0.79 13.40 -13.58
CA PHE A 14 1.51 12.31 -12.94
C PHE A 14 0.81 12.02 -11.61
N ALA A 15 0.39 10.77 -11.41
CA ALA A 15 -0.09 10.31 -10.11
C ALA A 15 1.08 10.40 -9.11
N ALA A 16 0.98 11.34 -8.17
CA ALA A 16 1.94 11.53 -7.10
C ALA A 16 1.37 10.97 -5.81
N SER A 17 2.26 10.46 -4.95
CA SER A 17 1.93 10.08 -3.59
C SER A 17 1.30 11.26 -2.85
N ILE A 18 0.24 10.99 -2.09
CA ILE A 18 -0.49 12.01 -1.32
C ILE A 18 -0.03 12.02 0.13
N ALA A 19 0.17 10.84 0.72
CA ALA A 19 0.74 10.69 2.06
C ALA A 19 2.21 11.09 2.09
N SER A 20 2.68 11.66 3.18
CA SER A 20 4.07 12.10 3.35
C SER A 20 5.01 10.94 3.68
N TYR A 21 6.24 10.94 3.14
CA TYR A 21 7.26 9.94 3.51
C TYR A 21 7.86 10.24 4.91
N PRO A 22 7.80 9.29 5.87
CA PRO A 22 8.45 9.45 7.19
C PRO A 22 9.94 9.06 7.15
N ALA A 23 10.88 9.98 7.36
CA ALA A 23 12.31 9.63 7.29
C ALA A 23 12.79 8.63 8.37
N ASP A 24 12.07 8.55 9.49
CA ASP A 24 12.40 7.83 10.71
C ASP A 24 11.66 6.49 10.88
N TRP A 25 10.89 6.03 9.88
CA TRP A 25 10.05 4.83 10.01
C TRP A 25 10.79 3.55 10.40
N ARG A 26 12.10 3.50 10.14
CA ARG A 26 12.95 2.36 10.49
C ARG A 26 13.09 2.17 12.00
N ASP A 27 12.89 3.23 12.78
CA ASP A 27 12.94 3.20 14.23
C ASP A 27 11.56 2.85 14.83
N TRP A 28 10.52 2.74 14.00
CA TRP A 28 9.17 2.42 14.45
C TRP A 28 9.01 0.92 14.73
N PRO A 29 8.18 0.55 15.72
CA PRO A 29 7.93 -0.84 16.05
C PRO A 29 7.31 -1.62 14.87
N VAL A 30 7.86 -2.81 14.63
CA VAL A 30 7.24 -3.80 13.73
C VAL A 30 6.04 -4.42 14.45
N VAL A 31 4.88 -4.36 13.81
CA VAL A 31 3.62 -4.90 14.35
C VAL A 31 3.12 -6.12 13.59
N GLY A 32 3.70 -6.41 12.43
CA GLY A 32 3.29 -7.55 11.61
C GLY A 32 4.30 -7.87 10.51
N GLU A 33 4.35 -9.14 10.16
CA GLU A 33 5.08 -9.66 9.01
C GLU A 33 4.15 -10.54 8.19
N SER A 34 4.27 -10.46 6.87
CA SER A 34 3.52 -11.23 5.90
C SER A 34 4.37 -11.41 4.65
N MET A 35 3.78 -11.86 3.55
CA MET A 35 4.45 -11.95 2.26
C MET A 35 3.46 -11.80 1.11
N VAL A 36 3.98 -11.39 -0.04
CA VAL A 36 3.34 -11.65 -1.33
C VAL A 36 4.06 -12.84 -1.95
N PRO A 37 3.36 -13.94 -2.27
CA PRO A 37 3.96 -15.09 -2.89
C PRO A 37 4.35 -14.79 -4.34
N GLY A 38 5.28 -15.57 -4.88
CA GLY A 38 5.65 -15.46 -6.28
C GLY A 38 4.49 -15.81 -7.20
N ARG A 39 4.51 -15.30 -8.45
CA ARG A 39 3.41 -15.47 -9.42
C ARG A 39 3.07 -16.93 -9.75
N ASP A 40 4.04 -17.83 -9.57
CA ASP A 40 3.90 -19.25 -9.89
C ASP A 40 3.37 -20.08 -8.70
N VAL A 41 3.15 -19.43 -7.54
CA VAL A 41 2.55 -20.07 -6.36
C VAL A 41 1.04 -20.22 -6.58
N VAL A 42 0.57 -21.45 -6.45
CA VAL A 42 -0.87 -21.77 -6.46
C VAL A 42 -1.43 -21.52 -5.07
N LEU A 43 -2.40 -20.60 -4.96
CA LEU A 43 -3.11 -20.35 -3.71
C LEU A 43 -4.08 -21.51 -3.42
N PRO A 44 -4.27 -21.90 -2.13
CA PRO A 44 -5.32 -22.86 -1.76
C PRO A 44 -6.70 -22.45 -2.27
N GLU A 45 -7.57 -23.40 -2.60
CA GLU A 45 -8.91 -23.13 -3.18
C GLU A 45 -9.79 -22.31 -2.22
N GLU A 46 -9.60 -22.49 -0.92
CA GLU A 46 -10.28 -21.81 0.16
C GLU A 46 -9.76 -20.40 0.45
N THR A 47 -8.74 -19.93 -0.28
CA THR A 47 -8.13 -18.61 -0.06
C THR A 47 -9.17 -17.50 -0.17
N PRO A 48 -9.31 -16.62 0.84
CA PRO A 48 -10.25 -15.51 0.78
C PRO A 48 -10.02 -14.62 -0.44
N LEU A 49 -11.11 -14.13 -1.06
CA LEU A 49 -11.05 -13.37 -2.32
C LEU A 49 -10.13 -12.13 -2.21
N PHE A 50 -10.16 -11.45 -1.07
CA PHE A 50 -9.29 -10.28 -0.85
C PHE A 50 -7.79 -10.63 -0.88
N ILE A 51 -7.41 -11.83 -0.40
CA ILE A 51 -6.01 -12.29 -0.50
C ILE A 51 -5.66 -12.60 -1.94
N GLN A 52 -6.55 -13.24 -2.69
CA GLN A 52 -6.33 -13.53 -4.11
C GLN A 52 -6.07 -12.23 -4.89
N GLU A 53 -6.86 -11.18 -4.63
CA GLU A 53 -6.67 -9.88 -5.28
C GLU A 53 -5.40 -9.18 -4.84
N ALA A 54 -5.06 -9.19 -3.55
CA ALA A 54 -3.80 -8.63 -3.05
C ALA A 54 -2.59 -9.33 -3.66
N VAL A 55 -2.62 -10.66 -3.79
CA VAL A 55 -1.58 -11.42 -4.47
C VAL A 55 -1.54 -11.06 -5.96
N ALA A 56 -2.67 -11.03 -6.66
CA ALA A 56 -2.72 -10.68 -8.07
C ALA A 56 -2.19 -9.25 -8.35
N ALA A 57 -2.41 -8.31 -7.43
CA ALA A 57 -1.93 -6.94 -7.53
C ALA A 57 -0.41 -6.81 -7.46
N TYR A 58 0.26 -7.70 -6.72
CA TYR A 58 1.66 -7.52 -6.33
C TYR A 58 2.57 -8.71 -6.67
N ASN A 59 2.05 -9.82 -7.22
CA ASN A 59 2.85 -11.00 -7.57
C ASN A 59 3.85 -10.77 -8.72
N TRP A 60 3.89 -9.58 -9.31
CA TRP A 60 4.90 -9.15 -10.28
C TRP A 60 6.14 -8.56 -9.60
N ILE A 61 6.03 -8.14 -8.34
CA ILE A 61 7.13 -7.51 -7.59
C ILE A 61 8.29 -8.50 -7.43
N ASN A 62 9.50 -7.95 -7.40
CA ASN A 62 10.73 -8.74 -7.29
C ASN A 62 10.83 -9.79 -8.41
N ASP A 63 10.56 -9.36 -9.64
CA ASP A 63 10.51 -10.20 -10.83
C ASP A 63 9.58 -11.42 -10.69
N GLY A 64 8.54 -11.25 -9.89
CA GLY A 64 7.55 -12.26 -9.54
C GLY A 64 8.03 -13.41 -8.68
N GLN A 65 9.16 -13.25 -8.00
CA GLN A 65 9.68 -14.23 -7.02
C GLN A 65 9.01 -14.12 -5.64
N GLY A 66 8.13 -13.13 -5.48
CA GLY A 66 7.50 -12.81 -4.20
C GLY A 66 8.42 -11.99 -3.31
N THR A 67 7.87 -11.51 -2.20
CA THR A 67 8.57 -10.62 -1.28
C THR A 67 7.94 -10.64 0.10
N LYS A 68 8.77 -10.41 1.13
CA LYS A 68 8.29 -10.25 2.51
C LYS A 68 7.70 -8.85 2.65
N LEU A 69 6.56 -8.77 3.33
CA LEU A 69 5.93 -7.52 3.77
C LEU A 69 6.18 -7.35 5.27
N THR A 70 6.83 -6.26 5.65
CA THR A 70 7.02 -5.88 7.05
C THR A 70 6.23 -4.61 7.34
N THR A 71 5.42 -4.63 8.39
CA THR A 71 4.56 -3.50 8.77
C THR A 71 5.09 -2.82 10.03
N HIS A 72 5.34 -1.53 9.90
CA HIS A 72 5.71 -0.62 10.97
C HIS A 72 4.54 0.32 11.29
N VAL A 73 4.35 0.66 12.56
CA VAL A 73 3.32 1.61 12.99
C VAL A 73 3.97 2.74 13.75
N HIS A 74 3.56 3.97 13.47
CA HIS A 74 4.05 5.14 14.18
C HIS A 74 3.83 4.95 15.70
N PRO A 75 4.84 5.15 16.57
CA PRO A 75 4.75 4.84 18.00
C PRO A 75 3.51 5.44 18.68
N ASP A 76 3.21 6.70 18.38
CA ASP A 76 2.06 7.43 18.95
C ASP A 76 0.69 6.91 18.46
N LYS A 77 0.66 6.02 17.48
CA LYS A 77 -0.55 5.49 16.84
C LYS A 77 -0.78 4.02 17.17
N ILE A 78 0.07 3.38 17.97
CA ILE A 78 0.00 1.94 18.27
C ILE A 78 -1.36 1.55 18.87
N GLU A 79 -1.88 2.32 19.81
CA GLU A 79 -3.17 2.00 20.42
C GLU A 79 -4.32 2.20 19.42
N GLN A 80 -4.28 3.26 18.61
CA GLN A 80 -5.26 3.48 17.54
C GLN A 80 -5.21 2.35 16.51
N TYR A 81 -4.01 1.89 16.16
CA TYR A 81 -3.84 0.74 15.27
C TYR A 81 -4.47 -0.52 15.86
N LYS A 82 -4.23 -0.83 17.13
CA LYS A 82 -4.81 -2.01 17.80
C LYS A 82 -6.33 -1.99 17.87
N THR A 83 -6.93 -0.80 18.04
CA THR A 83 -8.39 -0.65 18.19
C THR A 83 -9.11 -0.31 16.90
N HIS A 84 -8.38 -0.25 15.77
CA HIS A 84 -8.91 0.19 14.49
C HIS A 84 -9.51 1.60 14.52
N GLY A 85 -8.70 2.54 14.99
CA GLY A 85 -9.05 3.94 15.13
C GLY A 85 -9.94 4.23 16.34
N PRO A 86 -10.55 5.43 16.38
CA PRO A 86 -10.38 6.50 15.39
C PRO A 86 -8.92 6.97 15.30
N TYR A 87 -8.45 7.19 14.07
CA TYR A 87 -7.08 7.65 13.84
C TYR A 87 -7.02 9.17 13.91
N SER A 88 -6.08 9.69 14.71
CA SER A 88 -5.76 11.13 14.65
C SER A 88 -4.89 11.44 13.42
N ASP A 89 -4.82 12.70 13.04
CA ASP A 89 -4.08 13.13 11.86
C ASP A 89 -2.57 12.78 11.95
N GLY A 90 -1.96 12.57 10.79
CA GLY A 90 -0.55 12.22 10.61
C GLY A 90 -0.32 10.76 10.20
N ILE A 91 0.94 10.43 9.97
CA ILE A 91 1.37 9.13 9.46
C ILE A 91 1.06 8.05 10.50
N THR A 92 0.49 6.94 10.03
CA THR A 92 0.01 5.86 10.90
C THR A 92 0.78 4.57 10.66
N VAL A 93 0.91 4.15 9.40
CA VAL A 93 1.47 2.85 9.04
C VAL A 93 2.47 3.00 7.89
N VAL A 94 3.55 2.22 7.96
CA VAL A 94 4.48 2.00 6.86
C VAL A 94 4.56 0.50 6.58
N GLY A 95 4.16 0.09 5.37
CA GLY A 95 4.35 -1.28 4.88
C GLY A 95 5.54 -1.33 3.94
N VAL A 96 6.44 -2.30 4.11
CA VAL A 96 7.64 -2.41 3.30
C VAL A 96 7.72 -3.78 2.64
N TYR A 97 7.70 -3.79 1.30
CA TYR A 97 8.20 -4.94 0.56
C TYR A 97 9.73 -4.90 0.54
N GLU A 98 10.35 -5.76 1.35
CA GLU A 98 11.79 -5.72 1.62
C GLU A 98 12.64 -5.86 0.34
N LYS A 99 12.14 -6.61 -0.64
CA LYS A 99 12.71 -6.69 -2.00
C LYS A 99 11.62 -6.33 -3.01
N PRO A 100 11.82 -5.31 -3.88
CA PRO A 100 13.04 -4.53 -4.10
C PRO A 100 13.23 -3.34 -3.14
N GLY A 101 12.42 -3.17 -2.11
CA GLY A 101 12.43 -1.98 -1.25
C GLY A 101 11.36 -0.97 -1.68
N VAL A 102 10.10 -1.41 -1.64
CA VAL A 102 8.92 -0.56 -1.88
C VAL A 102 8.31 -0.21 -0.53
N VAL A 103 8.09 1.07 -0.29
CA VAL A 103 7.56 1.63 0.96
C VAL A 103 6.18 2.20 0.70
N PHE A 104 5.15 1.56 1.23
CA PHE A 104 3.78 2.09 1.25
C PHE A 104 3.56 2.86 2.54
N VAL A 105 2.95 4.03 2.44
CA VAL A 105 2.65 4.89 3.57
C VAL A 105 1.15 5.14 3.64
N THR A 106 0.58 4.96 4.83
CA THR A 106 -0.77 5.42 5.17
C THR A 106 -0.67 6.57 6.16
N GLU A 107 -1.20 7.72 5.78
CA GLU A 107 -1.37 8.90 6.62
C GLU A 107 -2.85 9.20 6.78
N HIS A 108 -3.26 9.69 7.95
CA HIS A 108 -4.65 10.11 8.16
C HIS A 108 -4.74 11.64 8.16
N LEU A 109 -5.76 12.16 7.50
CA LEU A 109 -6.11 13.58 7.52
C LEU A 109 -7.61 13.73 7.76
N SER A 110 -7.99 14.42 8.83
CA SER A 110 -9.37 14.47 9.33
C SER A 110 -9.98 13.06 9.49
N GLY A 111 -9.19 12.13 10.01
CA GLY A 111 -9.58 10.72 10.21
C GLY A 111 -9.74 9.90 8.93
N LYS A 112 -9.44 10.46 7.74
CA LYS A 112 -9.50 9.74 6.46
C LYS A 112 -8.10 9.31 6.02
N PRO A 113 -7.90 8.07 5.55
CA PRO A 113 -6.61 7.65 5.06
C PRO A 113 -6.28 8.28 3.70
N ILE A 114 -5.03 8.65 3.53
CA ILE A 114 -4.37 9.02 2.28
C ILE A 114 -3.13 8.13 2.13
N TYR A 115 -2.72 7.92 0.88
CA TYR A 115 -1.72 6.90 0.54
C TYR A 115 -0.54 7.47 -0.25
N GLY A 116 0.60 6.83 -0.11
CA GLY A 116 1.81 7.13 -0.86
C GLY A 116 2.67 5.89 -1.06
N THR A 117 3.44 5.87 -2.14
CA THR A 117 4.34 4.76 -2.49
C THR A 117 5.72 5.31 -2.86
N TYR A 118 6.73 4.88 -2.12
CA TYR A 118 8.09 5.39 -2.20
C TYR A 118 9.10 4.26 -2.34
N ASP A 119 10.31 4.60 -2.78
CA ASP A 119 11.47 3.75 -2.49
C ASP A 119 11.97 3.94 -1.05
N VAL A 120 12.93 3.11 -0.65
CA VAL A 120 13.53 3.16 0.69
C VAL A 120 14.23 4.48 1.02
N ASN A 121 14.54 5.34 0.03
CA ASN A 121 15.17 6.65 0.24
C ASN A 121 14.14 7.80 0.23
N GLY A 122 12.85 7.50 0.11
CA GLY A 122 11.78 8.49 0.06
C GLY A 122 11.56 9.11 -1.31
N LYS A 123 12.12 8.53 -2.38
CA LYS A 123 11.76 8.94 -3.74
C LYS A 123 10.37 8.41 -4.06
N ASP A 124 9.49 9.28 -4.54
CA ASP A 124 8.17 8.88 -4.99
C ASP A 124 8.27 7.94 -6.20
N ILE A 125 7.58 6.80 -6.12
CA ILE A 125 7.48 5.79 -7.18
C ILE A 125 6.03 5.44 -7.51
N SER A 126 5.05 6.21 -7.05
CA SER A 126 3.63 5.95 -7.33
C SER A 126 3.30 5.88 -8.83
N SER A 127 4.10 6.52 -9.67
CA SER A 127 3.94 6.53 -11.13
C SER A 127 4.60 5.35 -11.85
N THR A 128 5.34 4.47 -11.15
CA THR A 128 6.08 3.38 -11.82
C THR A 128 5.22 2.17 -12.15
N HIS A 129 4.07 2.01 -11.49
CA HIS A 129 3.12 0.93 -11.75
C HIS A 129 1.70 1.34 -11.29
N PRO A 130 0.61 0.98 -12.00
CA PRO A 130 -0.76 1.38 -11.62
C PRO A 130 -1.16 0.96 -10.21
N THR A 131 -0.63 -0.16 -9.71
CA THR A 131 -0.92 -0.64 -8.35
C THR A 131 -0.21 0.16 -7.25
N PHE A 132 0.66 1.11 -7.60
CA PHE A 132 1.31 2.03 -6.66
C PHE A 132 0.66 3.41 -6.61
N GLU A 133 -0.34 3.65 -7.46
CA GLU A 133 -1.10 4.89 -7.46
C GLU A 133 -1.97 4.98 -6.20
N PRO A 134 -2.04 6.15 -5.52
CA PRO A 134 -2.86 6.31 -4.32
C PRO A 134 -4.34 5.92 -4.50
N GLN A 135 -4.89 6.15 -5.69
CA GLN A 135 -6.27 5.78 -6.03
C GLN A 135 -6.48 4.26 -6.03
N TYR A 136 -5.48 3.48 -6.43
CA TYR A 136 -5.54 2.03 -6.35
C TYR A 136 -5.59 1.57 -4.89
N CYS A 137 -4.74 2.16 -4.03
CA CYS A 137 -4.74 1.90 -2.59
C CYS A 137 -6.11 2.23 -1.98
N GLU A 138 -6.63 3.44 -2.25
CA GLU A 138 -7.93 3.87 -1.77
C GLU A 138 -9.06 2.92 -2.21
N SER A 139 -9.10 2.55 -3.50
CA SER A 139 -10.12 1.64 -4.02
C SER A 139 -10.06 0.28 -3.32
N CYS A 140 -8.87 -0.30 -3.15
CA CYS A 140 -8.71 -1.60 -2.50
C CYS A 140 -9.12 -1.53 -1.02
N HIS A 141 -8.62 -0.54 -0.28
CA HIS A 141 -8.93 -0.39 1.15
C HIS A 141 -10.40 -0.05 1.42
N ASN A 142 -11.06 0.69 0.53
CA ASN A 142 -12.50 0.96 0.65
C ASN A 142 -13.35 -0.28 0.36
N THR A 143 -13.03 -1.05 -0.67
CA THR A 143 -13.76 -2.29 -1.02
C THR A 143 -13.66 -3.33 0.10
N TYR A 144 -12.51 -3.42 0.77
CA TYR A 144 -12.23 -4.43 1.79
C TYR A 144 -12.20 -3.91 3.22
N GLN A 145 -12.77 -2.74 3.49
CA GLN A 145 -12.72 -2.09 4.82
C GLN A 145 -13.22 -3.00 5.96
N ASP A 146 -14.24 -3.83 5.69
CA ASP A 146 -14.83 -4.75 6.68
C ASP A 146 -13.92 -5.95 7.00
N ILE A 147 -12.94 -6.22 6.14
CA ILE A 147 -12.03 -7.37 6.24
C ILE A 147 -10.60 -6.91 6.58
N CYS A 148 -10.20 -5.70 6.18
CA CYS A 148 -8.89 -5.12 6.39
C CYS A 148 -8.77 -4.51 7.79
N ILE A 149 -8.57 -5.38 8.78
CA ILE A 149 -8.30 -4.98 10.15
C ILE A 149 -6.86 -4.41 10.24
N ASN A 150 -6.77 -3.12 10.56
CA ASN A 150 -5.54 -2.35 10.83
C ASN A 150 -4.74 -1.87 9.60
N GLY A 151 -5.36 -1.73 8.42
CA GLY A 151 -4.64 -1.19 7.25
C GLY A 151 -3.54 -2.11 6.71
N THR A 152 -3.51 -3.35 7.20
CA THR A 152 -2.73 -4.47 6.69
C THR A 152 -3.69 -5.61 6.47
N CYS A 153 -3.51 -6.39 5.40
CA CYS A 153 -4.30 -7.59 5.13
C CYS A 153 -4.41 -8.42 6.42
N SER A 154 -5.62 -8.52 6.98
CA SER A 154 -5.88 -9.02 8.35
C SER A 154 -5.47 -10.48 8.57
N VAL A 155 -5.32 -11.23 7.49
CA VAL A 155 -4.71 -12.55 7.46
C VAL A 155 -3.36 -12.42 6.75
N PRO A 156 -2.23 -12.66 7.44
CA PRO A 156 -0.95 -12.79 6.78
C PRO A 156 -1.01 -13.92 5.75
N VAL A 157 -0.63 -13.66 4.49
CA VAL A 157 -0.65 -14.70 3.43
C VAL A 157 0.21 -15.90 3.82
N ILE A 158 1.28 -15.66 4.61
CA ILE A 158 2.13 -16.73 5.15
C ILE A 158 1.35 -17.78 5.96
N ASP A 159 0.23 -17.38 6.58
CA ASP A 159 -0.59 -18.30 7.36
C ASP A 159 -1.45 -19.23 6.49
N LEU A 160 -1.58 -18.95 5.19
CA LEU A 160 -2.31 -19.81 4.24
C LEU A 160 -1.53 -21.07 3.82
N PHE A 161 -0.21 -21.10 4.06
CA PHE A 161 0.67 -22.18 3.63
C PHE A 161 1.23 -23.02 4.79
N LYS A 162 0.58 -22.93 5.96
CA LYS A 162 0.91 -23.73 7.15
C LYS A 162 0.30 -25.13 7.10
#